data_AF-A0A3M1UJ09-F1
#
_entry.id   AF-A0A3M1UJ09-F1
#
_cell.length_a   1.000
_cell.length_b   1.000
_cell.length_c   1.000
_cell.angle_alpha   90.00
_cell.angle_beta   90.00
_cell.angle_gamma   90.00
#
_symmetry.space_group_name_H-M   'P 1'
#
loop_
_entity.id
_entity.type
_entity.pdbx_description
1 polymer ?
#
loop_
_entity_poly.entity_id
_entity_poly.type
_entity_poly.pdbx_seq_one_letter_code
_entity_poly.pdbx_strand_id
1 'polypeptide(L)'
;MAQLISLSRAARLVGVKRATLQKQIREGLLQTFEGELDLNELLRLYPQTQVEDSAMLERADRIIQQAYGKVSDNYGPLPDIEVLAARVTTLSHELGTARAQVRRYRRFLDRLRERLDRLHEARPEDEAVRALHDWFRAEERELARVPGVAEEALATDAFLRIVAARVTLKPSRHEYLVPGSESLLQAGLRAGYALPYGCSDGSCGRCKATLVSGEVKPVHDYAHTLTEEDHYARRILMCANTALTDVTLVVDEVRDPGALPQQRVGAHVRRLQEQGEMLIVQLAPDPPARFQFLSGQHARITAGSASAECPLASCPCDETQIELHLGPEQAALAEVLRRGGERQAVTIEGPRGRCVLDVDSIHSLIFIAWDEHFAPIKSLIEQAVALETAESLHLYWITPPGTKPYLHNLCRAWLDALDHFSYRHLEVGGTDPQTRVIEALSTVAEQHYSLRGYDLLVAGTPELEALSRRHLVARGAPPSQVRVSSD
;
A
#
# COMPACT_ATOMS: atom_id res chain seq x y z
N MET A 1 25.29 -13.36 3.77
CA MET A 1 24.31 -12.84 2.79
C MET A 1 24.66 -11.38 2.57
N ALA A 2 24.64 -10.89 1.34
CA ALA A 2 24.90 -9.47 1.06
C ALA A 2 23.80 -8.66 1.75
N GLN A 3 24.17 -7.78 2.68
CA GLN A 3 23.23 -6.86 3.30
C GLN A 3 23.26 -5.58 2.46
N LEU A 4 22.32 -5.50 1.53
CA LEU A 4 22.18 -4.36 0.64
C LEU A 4 21.51 -3.21 1.40
N ILE A 5 22.03 -2.00 1.20
CA ILE A 5 21.51 -0.77 1.80
C ILE A 5 21.46 0.34 0.76
N SER A 6 20.39 1.15 0.78
CA SER A 6 20.27 2.27 -0.15
C SER A 6 21.41 3.28 -0.01
N LEU A 7 21.68 4.03 -1.09
CA LEU A 7 22.76 5.02 -1.12
C LEU A 7 22.65 6.09 -0.03
N SER A 8 21.42 6.48 0.30
CA SER A 8 21.12 7.46 1.33
C SER A 8 21.46 6.89 2.71
N ARG A 9 21.10 5.62 2.95
CA ARG A 9 21.42 4.88 4.19
C ARG A 9 22.93 4.69 4.35
N ALA A 10 23.62 4.30 3.28
CA ALA A 10 25.08 4.18 3.23
C ALA A 10 25.80 5.49 3.55
N ALA A 11 25.38 6.59 2.92
CA ALA A 11 25.99 7.91 3.10
C ALA A 11 25.95 8.35 4.57
N ARG A 12 24.80 8.15 5.21
CA ARG A 12 24.61 8.52 6.60
C ARG A 12 25.32 7.60 7.57
N LEU A 13 25.35 6.30 7.29
CA LEU A 13 26.05 5.30 8.10
C LEU A 13 27.55 5.62 8.21
N VAL A 14 28.19 5.95 7.10
CA VAL A 14 29.63 6.27 7.06
C VAL A 14 29.93 7.76 7.27
N GLY A 15 28.92 8.58 7.56
CA GLY A 15 29.07 10.01 7.86
C GLY A 15 29.52 10.89 6.68
N VAL A 16 29.20 10.51 5.44
CA VAL A 16 29.56 11.26 4.23
C VAL A 16 28.32 11.73 3.46
N LYS A 17 28.50 12.67 2.53
CA LYS A 17 27.41 13.13 1.65
C LYS A 17 27.09 12.07 0.59
N ARG A 18 25.81 11.89 0.24
CA ARG A 18 25.35 11.00 -0.85
C ARG A 18 26.12 11.21 -2.15
N ALA A 19 26.39 12.46 -2.51
CA ALA A 19 27.16 12.82 -3.71
C ALA A 19 28.59 12.25 -3.70
N THR A 20 29.20 12.08 -2.53
CA THR A 20 30.53 11.46 -2.36
C THR A 20 30.49 9.98 -2.69
N LEU A 21 29.49 9.24 -2.19
CA LEU A 21 29.31 7.83 -2.54
C LEU A 21 28.94 7.65 -4.02
N GLN A 22 28.08 8.51 -4.58
CA GLN A 22 27.77 8.51 -6.02
C GLN A 22 29.00 8.76 -6.90
N LYS A 23 29.96 9.55 -6.41
CA LYS A 23 31.24 9.76 -7.10
C LYS A 23 32.10 8.49 -7.04
N GLN A 24 32.20 7.85 -5.88
CA GLN A 24 32.96 6.60 -5.71
C GLN A 24 32.38 5.43 -6.53
N ILE A 25 31.06 5.36 -6.68
CA ILE A 25 30.41 4.38 -7.56
C ILE A 25 30.78 4.64 -9.03
N ARG A 26 30.75 5.91 -9.48
CA ARG A 26 31.17 6.29 -10.83
C ARG A 26 32.65 6.03 -11.10
N GLU A 27 33.48 6.12 -10.05
CA GLU A 27 34.92 5.82 -10.10
C GLU A 27 35.22 4.33 -9.96
N GLY A 28 34.20 3.46 -9.80
CA GLY A 28 34.34 2.01 -9.70
C GLY A 28 34.88 1.53 -8.34
N LEU A 29 34.90 2.40 -7.33
CA LEU A 29 35.37 2.07 -5.98
C LEU A 29 34.31 1.38 -5.12
N LEU A 30 33.03 1.53 -5.47
CA LEU A 30 31.89 0.89 -4.82
C LEU A 30 30.98 0.28 -5.90
N GLN A 31 30.57 -0.96 -5.72
CA GLN A 31 29.60 -1.61 -6.60
C GLN A 31 28.17 -1.44 -6.07
N THR A 32 27.24 -1.15 -6.99
CA THR A 32 25.80 -1.12 -6.68
C THR A 32 25.07 -2.27 -7.34
N PHE A 33 24.13 -2.86 -6.62
CA PHE A 33 23.14 -3.80 -7.16
C PHE A 33 21.77 -3.14 -7.05
N GLU A 34 21.09 -2.92 -8.18
CA GLU A 34 19.77 -2.25 -8.23
C GLU A 34 19.70 -0.88 -7.52
N GLY A 35 20.83 -0.17 -7.42
CA GLY A 35 20.91 1.13 -6.74
C GLY A 35 21.24 1.06 -5.24
N GLU A 36 21.40 -0.14 -4.69
CA GLU A 36 21.84 -0.41 -3.32
C GLU A 36 23.31 -0.81 -3.24
N LEU A 37 23.94 -0.60 -2.08
CA LEU A 37 25.34 -0.89 -1.78
C LEU A 37 25.46 -2.07 -0.80
N ASP A 38 26.43 -2.96 -1.00
CA ASP A 38 26.73 -3.99 0.00
C ASP A 38 27.38 -3.34 1.24
N LEU A 39 26.74 -3.50 2.40
CA LEU A 39 27.20 -2.97 3.67
C LEU A 39 28.63 -3.42 4.01
N ASN A 40 29.01 -4.65 3.69
CA ASN A 40 30.36 -5.17 3.98
C ASN A 40 31.42 -4.50 3.09
N GLU A 41 31.08 -4.23 1.82
CA GLU A 41 31.94 -3.50 0.90
C GLU A 41 32.12 -2.05 1.37
N LEU A 42 31.03 -1.43 1.80
CA LEU A 42 31.04 -0.08 2.36
C LEU A 42 31.89 0.01 3.63
N LEU A 43 31.72 -0.92 4.58
CA LEU A 43 32.50 -0.95 5.83
C LEU A 43 33.99 -1.28 5.60
N ARG A 44 34.35 -1.98 4.51
CA ARG A 44 35.75 -2.16 4.10
C ARG A 44 36.40 -0.84 3.68
N LEU A 45 35.64 0.02 2.99
CA LEU A 45 36.12 1.34 2.54
C LEU A 45 36.08 2.40 3.65
N TYR A 46 35.20 2.21 4.63
CA TYR A 46 35.02 3.10 5.79
C TYR A 46 35.18 2.36 7.13
N PRO A 47 36.38 1.82 7.42
CA PRO A 47 36.61 0.96 8.60
C PRO A 47 36.53 1.70 9.94
N GLN A 48 36.56 3.04 9.92
CA GLN A 48 36.44 3.90 11.11
C GLN A 48 34.99 4.06 11.58
N THR A 49 34.02 3.50 10.84
CA THR A 49 32.60 3.61 11.14
C THR A 49 32.28 2.79 12.40
N GLN A 50 31.98 3.46 13.51
CA GLN A 50 31.53 2.81 14.73
C GLN A 50 30.10 2.28 14.52
N VAL A 51 29.95 0.97 14.38
CA VAL A 51 28.65 0.27 14.29
C VAL A 51 27.99 0.16 15.68
N GLU A 52 28.20 1.14 16.57
CA GLU A 52 27.65 1.15 17.94
C GLU A 52 26.15 1.45 17.97
N ASP A 53 25.54 1.81 16.84
CA ASP A 53 24.09 2.00 16.69
C ASP A 53 23.33 0.74 16.21
N SER A 54 23.95 -0.45 16.21
CA SER A 54 23.26 -1.70 15.81
C SER A 54 22.01 -1.96 16.64
N ALA A 55 21.97 -1.59 17.92
CA ALA A 55 20.78 -1.78 18.75
C ALA A 55 19.63 -0.83 18.40
N MET A 56 19.93 0.39 17.93
CA MET A 56 18.92 1.36 17.48
C MET A 56 18.47 1.03 16.05
N LEU A 57 19.39 0.58 15.20
CA LEU A 57 19.14 0.10 13.83
C LEU A 57 18.40 -1.24 13.80
N GLU A 58 18.68 -2.19 14.69
CA GLU A 58 17.94 -3.44 14.85
C GLU A 58 16.58 -3.23 15.53
N ARG A 59 16.43 -2.18 16.35
CA ARG A 59 15.12 -1.78 16.88
C ARG A 59 14.30 -1.07 15.82
N ALA A 60 14.92 -0.19 15.03
CA ALA A 60 14.30 0.39 13.85
C ALA A 60 13.92 -0.72 12.87
N ASP A 61 14.83 -1.62 12.50
CA ASP A 61 14.55 -2.76 11.63
C ASP A 61 13.50 -3.70 12.24
N ARG A 62 13.36 -3.85 13.57
CA ARG A 62 12.24 -4.61 14.19
C ARG A 62 10.92 -3.85 14.19
N ILE A 63 10.93 -2.54 14.41
CA ILE A 63 9.74 -1.68 14.32
C ILE A 63 9.28 -1.61 12.86
N ILE A 64 10.24 -1.48 11.95
CA ILE A 64 10.10 -1.58 10.50
C ILE A 64 9.59 -2.98 10.16
N GLN A 65 10.23 -4.09 10.52
CA GLN A 65 9.75 -5.47 10.28
C GLN A 65 8.43 -5.81 11.01
N GLN A 66 8.00 -5.07 12.03
CA GLN A 66 6.64 -5.23 12.59
C GLN A 66 5.60 -4.42 11.80
N ALA A 67 6.01 -3.30 11.19
CA ALA A 67 5.22 -2.52 10.23
C ALA A 67 5.27 -3.09 8.79
N TYR A 68 6.36 -3.74 8.40
CA TYR A 68 6.73 -4.29 7.08
C TYR A 68 6.65 -5.80 7.01
N GLY A 69 6.77 -6.54 8.12
CA GLY A 69 6.65 -8.02 8.14
C GLY A 69 5.23 -8.51 7.87
N LYS A 70 4.31 -7.59 7.57
CA LYS A 70 3.00 -7.89 6.97
C LYS A 70 2.91 -7.56 5.48
N VAL A 71 3.93 -6.91 4.92
CA VAL A 71 3.96 -6.37 3.54
C VAL A 71 5.13 -6.94 2.71
N SER A 72 6.26 -7.34 3.32
CA SER A 72 7.51 -7.66 2.60
C SER A 72 7.77 -9.16 2.33
N ASP A 73 6.88 -10.09 2.68
CA ASP A 73 6.89 -11.43 2.08
C ASP A 73 6.16 -11.32 0.74
N ASN A 74 6.88 -10.85 -0.29
CA ASN A 74 6.32 -10.44 -1.59
C ASN A 74 5.52 -11.54 -2.32
N TYR A 75 5.57 -12.77 -1.83
CA TYR A 75 4.52 -13.76 -2.03
C TYR A 75 4.40 -14.49 -0.71
N GLY A 76 3.22 -14.46 -0.07
CA GLY A 76 2.94 -15.27 1.11
C GLY A 76 3.20 -16.78 0.87
N PRO A 77 2.81 -17.67 1.80
CA PRO A 77 2.97 -19.11 1.59
C PRO A 77 2.47 -19.52 0.20
N LEU A 78 3.28 -20.32 -0.51
CA LEU A 78 2.99 -20.79 -1.87
C LEU A 78 1.55 -21.30 -1.96
N PRO A 79 0.84 -21.07 -3.09
CA PRO A 79 -0.52 -21.56 -3.24
C PRO A 79 -0.59 -23.07 -3.01
N ASP A 80 -1.70 -23.53 -2.44
CA ASP A 80 -1.96 -24.96 -2.27
C ASP A 80 -1.91 -25.69 -3.63
N ILE A 81 -1.61 -26.99 -3.61
CA ILE A 81 -1.36 -27.83 -4.79
C ILE A 81 -2.49 -27.77 -5.81
N GLU A 82 -3.74 -27.65 -5.36
CA GLU A 82 -4.91 -27.52 -6.23
C GLU A 82 -4.93 -26.15 -6.96
N VAL A 83 -4.56 -25.07 -6.26
CA VAL A 83 -4.48 -23.72 -6.84
C VAL A 83 -3.34 -23.66 -7.85
N LEU A 84 -2.17 -24.22 -7.51
CA LEU A 84 -1.04 -24.34 -8.41
C LEU A 84 -1.40 -25.16 -9.66
N ALA A 85 -2.04 -26.32 -9.50
CA ALA A 85 -2.44 -27.17 -10.60
C ALA A 85 -3.42 -26.45 -11.56
N ALA A 86 -4.41 -25.73 -11.02
CA ALA A 86 -5.36 -24.96 -11.82
C ALA A 86 -4.67 -23.84 -12.62
N ARG A 87 -3.77 -23.07 -12.00
CA ARG A 87 -3.03 -21.98 -12.64
C ARG A 87 -2.07 -22.49 -13.72
N VAL A 88 -1.31 -23.54 -13.42
CA VAL A 88 -0.42 -24.19 -14.40
C VAL A 88 -1.21 -24.75 -15.58
N THR A 89 -2.39 -25.33 -15.33
CA THR A 89 -3.27 -25.84 -16.40
C THR A 89 -3.78 -24.72 -17.29
N THR A 90 -4.21 -23.60 -16.70
CA THR A 90 -4.65 -22.40 -17.43
C THR A 90 -3.54 -21.85 -18.32
N LEU A 91 -2.34 -21.65 -17.77
CA LEU A 91 -1.17 -21.19 -18.52
C LEU A 91 -0.76 -22.18 -19.61
N SER A 92 -0.84 -23.49 -19.33
CA SER A 92 -0.55 -24.52 -20.33
C SER A 92 -1.54 -24.47 -21.49
N HIS A 93 -2.81 -24.19 -21.21
CA HIS A 93 -3.84 -24.03 -22.24
C HIS A 93 -3.60 -22.78 -23.08
N GLU A 94 -3.37 -21.62 -22.46
CA GLU A 94 -3.05 -20.36 -23.15
C GLU A 94 -1.78 -20.48 -24.00
N LEU A 95 -0.73 -21.13 -23.48
CA LEU A 95 0.48 -21.40 -24.24
C LEU A 95 0.19 -22.34 -25.42
N GLY A 96 -0.68 -23.33 -25.22
CA GLY A 96 -1.14 -24.24 -26.26
C GLY A 96 -1.85 -23.51 -27.41
N THR A 97 -2.79 -22.60 -27.08
CA THR A 97 -3.56 -21.82 -28.06
C THR A 97 -2.65 -20.82 -28.79
N ALA A 98 -1.78 -20.10 -28.08
CA ALA A 98 -0.80 -19.19 -28.67
C ALA A 98 0.16 -19.92 -29.63
N ARG A 99 0.72 -21.07 -29.21
CA ARG A 99 1.58 -21.91 -30.07
C ARG A 99 0.83 -22.41 -31.31
N ALA A 100 -0.43 -22.80 -31.17
CA ALA A 100 -1.25 -23.21 -32.30
C ALA A 100 -1.48 -22.06 -33.29
N GLN A 101 -1.74 -20.85 -32.78
CA GLN A 101 -1.92 -19.64 -33.59
C GLN A 101 -0.64 -19.24 -34.33
N VAL A 102 0.51 -19.23 -33.66
CA VAL A 102 1.82 -18.98 -34.29
C VAL A 102 2.11 -20.01 -35.39
N ARG A 103 1.86 -21.31 -35.14
CA ARG A 103 2.00 -22.35 -36.17
C ARG A 103 1.10 -22.10 -37.37
N ARG A 104 -0.13 -21.63 -37.15
CA ARG A 104 -1.08 -21.28 -38.23
C ARG A 104 -0.57 -20.11 -39.07
N TYR A 105 -0.06 -19.05 -38.42
CA TYR A 105 0.51 -17.90 -39.13
C TYR A 105 1.79 -18.27 -39.89
N ARG A 106 2.70 -19.05 -39.31
CA ARG A 106 3.89 -19.54 -40.02
C ARG A 106 3.52 -20.33 -41.28
N ARG A 107 2.60 -21.29 -41.18
CA ARG A 107 2.09 -22.03 -42.36
C ARG A 107 1.41 -21.14 -43.40
N PHE A 108 0.81 -20.03 -42.99
CA PHE A 108 0.23 -19.07 -43.92
C PHE A 108 1.32 -18.28 -44.64
N LEU A 109 2.31 -17.77 -43.90
CA LEU A 109 3.48 -17.07 -44.45
C LEU A 109 4.30 -17.97 -45.38
N ASP A 110 4.51 -19.25 -45.02
CA ASP A 110 5.20 -20.23 -45.87
C ASP A 110 4.48 -20.42 -47.21
N ARG A 111 3.15 -20.58 -47.18
CA ARG A 111 2.35 -20.72 -48.40
C ARG A 111 2.33 -19.43 -49.23
N LEU A 112 2.32 -18.27 -48.57
CA LEU A 112 2.37 -16.97 -49.25
C LEU A 112 3.73 -16.79 -49.94
N ARG A 113 4.81 -17.12 -49.23
CA ARG A 113 6.18 -17.13 -49.75
C ARG A 113 6.31 -18.03 -50.98
N GLU A 114 5.89 -19.29 -50.87
CA GLU A 114 5.94 -20.23 -52.00
C GLU A 114 5.17 -19.70 -53.22
N ARG A 115 4.04 -19.02 -52.99
CA ARG A 115 3.23 -18.45 -54.07
C ARG A 115 3.90 -17.22 -54.70
N LEU A 116 4.53 -16.36 -53.91
CA LEU A 116 5.29 -15.21 -54.39
C LEU A 116 6.54 -15.64 -55.15
N ASP A 117 7.26 -16.67 -54.66
CA ASP A 117 8.41 -17.26 -55.34
C ASP A 117 8.02 -17.77 -56.73
N ARG A 118 6.94 -18.57 -56.83
CA ARG A 118 6.43 -19.06 -58.13
C ARG A 118 6.00 -17.93 -59.07
N LEU A 119 5.40 -16.87 -58.52
CA LEU A 119 4.96 -15.73 -59.33
C LEU A 119 6.15 -14.96 -59.89
N HIS A 120 7.19 -14.78 -59.08
CA HIS A 120 8.45 -14.16 -59.47
C HIS A 120 9.18 -14.98 -60.54
N GLU A 121 9.28 -16.31 -60.38
CA GLU A 121 9.87 -17.22 -61.37
C GLU A 121 9.11 -17.19 -62.71
N ALA A 122 7.78 -17.11 -62.69
CA ALA A 122 6.96 -17.08 -63.90
C ALA A 122 6.99 -15.73 -64.62
N ARG A 123 7.31 -14.63 -63.94
CA ARG A 123 7.33 -13.26 -64.48
C ARG A 123 8.55 -12.47 -63.98
N PRO A 124 9.78 -12.86 -64.37
CA PRO A 124 11.00 -12.24 -63.84
C PRO A 124 11.21 -10.80 -64.32
N GLU A 125 10.60 -10.40 -65.44
CA GLU A 125 10.72 -9.05 -66.00
C GLU A 125 9.69 -8.04 -65.43
N ASP A 126 8.67 -8.52 -64.72
CA ASP A 126 7.60 -7.69 -64.15
C ASP A 126 8.09 -6.98 -62.87
N GLU A 127 8.26 -5.66 -62.97
CA GLU A 127 8.81 -4.82 -61.90
C GLU A 127 7.96 -4.83 -60.63
N ALA A 128 6.63 -4.88 -60.76
CA ALA A 128 5.73 -4.90 -59.62
C ALA A 128 5.83 -6.23 -58.85
N VAL A 129 5.99 -7.35 -59.57
CA VAL A 129 6.17 -8.68 -58.97
C VAL A 129 7.52 -8.77 -58.25
N ARG A 130 8.60 -8.23 -58.84
CA ARG A 130 9.92 -8.17 -58.18
C ARG A 130 9.90 -7.33 -56.92
N ALA A 131 9.36 -6.12 -56.98
CA ALA A 131 9.29 -5.22 -55.83
C ALA A 131 8.50 -5.83 -54.65
N LEU A 132 7.38 -6.49 -54.93
CA LEU A 132 6.57 -7.17 -53.91
C LEU A 132 7.32 -8.35 -53.27
N HIS A 133 8.03 -9.15 -54.08
CA HIS A 133 8.82 -10.28 -53.61
C HIS A 133 9.98 -9.82 -52.72
N ASP A 134 10.76 -8.85 -53.17
CA ASP A 134 11.90 -8.30 -52.42
C ASP A 134 11.47 -7.66 -51.12
N TRP A 135 10.36 -6.91 -51.12
CA TRP A 135 9.76 -6.35 -49.91
C TRP A 135 9.36 -7.45 -48.93
N PHE A 136 8.62 -8.47 -49.38
CA PHE A 136 8.19 -9.56 -48.51
C PHE A 136 9.38 -10.30 -47.89
N ARG A 137 10.44 -10.54 -48.66
CA ARG A 137 11.69 -11.15 -48.18
C ARG A 137 12.45 -10.26 -47.20
N ALA A 138 12.41 -8.93 -47.38
CA ALA A 138 12.99 -7.99 -46.43
C ALA A 138 12.24 -8.01 -45.09
N GLU A 139 10.90 -7.97 -45.13
CA GLU A 139 10.05 -8.08 -43.94
C GLU A 139 10.26 -9.41 -43.19
N GLU A 140 10.34 -10.55 -43.90
CA GLU A 140 10.64 -11.85 -43.29
C GLU A 140 11.99 -11.83 -42.53
N ARG A 141 13.00 -11.14 -43.05
CA ARG A 141 14.33 -11.02 -42.41
C ARG A 141 14.29 -10.12 -41.18
N GLU A 142 13.53 -9.03 -41.20
CA GLU A 142 13.34 -8.15 -40.05
C GLU A 142 12.55 -8.84 -38.92
N LEU A 143 11.49 -9.59 -39.25
CA LEU A 143 10.75 -10.43 -38.31
C LEU A 143 11.64 -11.48 -37.61
N ALA A 144 12.67 -11.99 -38.29
CA ALA A 144 13.64 -12.93 -37.72
C ALA A 144 14.71 -12.26 -36.83
N ARG A 145 14.85 -10.93 -36.89
CA ARG A 145 15.88 -10.15 -36.17
C ARG A 145 15.41 -9.57 -34.84
N VAL A 146 14.11 -9.58 -34.55
CA VAL A 146 13.58 -9.06 -33.28
C VAL A 146 14.22 -9.84 -32.12
N PRO A 147 15.08 -9.20 -31.29
CA PRO A 147 15.72 -9.89 -30.17
C PRO A 147 14.66 -10.36 -29.18
N GLY A 148 14.90 -11.50 -28.53
CA GLY A 148 14.03 -12.06 -27.49
C GLY A 148 14.05 -11.24 -26.19
N VAL A 149 13.72 -9.96 -26.24
CA VAL A 149 13.55 -9.08 -25.06
C VAL A 149 12.38 -9.55 -24.18
N ALA A 150 11.59 -10.51 -24.66
CA ALA A 150 10.40 -11.00 -24.00
C ALA A 150 10.59 -12.29 -23.17
N GLU A 151 11.68 -13.06 -23.27
CA GLU A 151 11.74 -14.38 -22.60
C GLU A 151 11.82 -14.28 -21.06
N GLU A 152 12.64 -13.40 -20.50
CA GLU A 152 12.72 -13.19 -19.04
C GLU A 152 11.50 -12.45 -18.49
N ALA A 153 10.97 -11.48 -19.23
CA ALA A 153 9.74 -10.77 -18.86
C ALA A 153 8.50 -11.69 -18.93
N LEU A 154 8.40 -12.55 -19.94
CA LEU A 154 7.34 -13.56 -20.06
C LEU A 154 7.50 -14.69 -19.04
N ALA A 155 8.73 -15.08 -18.68
CA ALA A 155 8.98 -16.05 -17.63
C ALA A 155 8.59 -15.50 -16.26
N THR A 156 8.92 -14.22 -16.00
CA THR A 156 8.49 -13.50 -14.79
C THR A 156 6.97 -13.35 -14.76
N ASP A 157 6.32 -12.94 -15.86
CA ASP A 157 4.86 -12.87 -15.97
C ASP A 157 4.19 -14.23 -15.75
N ALA A 158 4.70 -15.29 -16.38
CA ALA A 158 4.18 -16.65 -16.19
C ALA A 158 4.35 -17.13 -14.75
N PHE A 159 5.48 -16.84 -14.12
CA PHE A 159 5.70 -17.14 -12.70
C PHE A 159 4.73 -16.36 -11.80
N LEU A 160 4.55 -15.06 -12.04
CA LEU A 160 3.58 -14.23 -11.33
C LEU A 160 2.15 -14.77 -11.44
N ARG A 161 1.73 -15.21 -12.62
CA ARG A 161 0.40 -15.81 -12.84
C ARG A 161 0.23 -17.20 -12.21
N ILE A 162 1.33 -17.87 -11.86
CA ILE A 162 1.30 -19.09 -11.05
C ILE A 162 1.15 -18.75 -9.57
N VAL A 163 1.88 -17.73 -9.10
CA VAL A 163 1.96 -17.42 -7.66
C VAL A 163 0.82 -16.50 -7.19
N ALA A 164 0.29 -15.66 -8.07
CA ALA A 164 -0.84 -14.77 -7.81
C ALA A 164 -1.86 -14.74 -8.95
N ALA A 165 -3.14 -14.56 -8.62
CA ALA A 165 -4.21 -14.33 -9.58
C ALA A 165 -4.62 -12.85 -9.57
N ARG A 166 -4.96 -12.30 -10.73
CA ARG A 166 -5.46 -10.92 -10.85
C ARG A 166 -6.96 -10.88 -10.61
N VAL A 167 -7.38 -9.96 -9.75
CA VAL A 167 -8.79 -9.65 -9.50
C VAL A 167 -9.09 -8.29 -10.10
N THR A 168 -10.15 -8.19 -10.90
CA THR A 168 -10.69 -6.92 -11.39
C THR A 168 -12.04 -6.64 -10.76
N LEU A 169 -12.19 -5.47 -10.14
CA LEU A 169 -13.44 -5.01 -9.56
C LEU A 169 -14.25 -4.19 -10.57
N LYS A 170 -15.57 -4.37 -10.57
CA LYS A 170 -16.52 -3.57 -11.34
C LYS A 170 -17.48 -2.85 -10.38
N PRO A 171 -17.78 -1.56 -10.62
CA PRO A 171 -17.50 -0.79 -11.84
C PRO A 171 -16.18 0.01 -11.85
N SER A 172 -15.41 0.04 -10.76
CA SER A 172 -14.17 0.85 -10.64
C SER A 172 -13.09 0.53 -11.66
N ARG A 173 -12.99 -0.74 -12.07
CA ARG A 173 -11.83 -1.29 -12.78
C ARG A 173 -10.56 -1.30 -11.92
N HIS A 174 -10.70 -1.24 -10.60
CA HIS A 174 -9.62 -1.49 -9.67
C HIS A 174 -9.12 -2.92 -9.79
N GLU A 175 -7.81 -3.10 -9.57
CA GLU A 175 -7.16 -4.37 -9.77
C GLU A 175 -6.16 -4.66 -8.67
N TYR A 176 -6.19 -5.89 -8.17
CA TYR A 176 -5.23 -6.36 -7.18
C TYR A 176 -4.83 -7.80 -7.44
N LEU A 177 -3.71 -8.19 -6.84
CA LEU A 177 -3.18 -9.55 -6.91
C LEU A 177 -3.53 -10.33 -5.64
N VAL A 178 -3.92 -11.59 -5.83
CA VAL A 178 -4.22 -12.54 -4.76
C VAL A 178 -3.12 -13.61 -4.75
N PRO A 179 -2.08 -13.46 -3.91
CA PRO A 179 -1.04 -14.45 -3.79
C PRO A 179 -1.54 -15.69 -3.05
N GLY A 180 -1.01 -16.85 -3.42
CA GLY A 180 -1.19 -18.07 -2.64
C GLY A 180 -2.65 -18.50 -2.49
N SER A 181 -3.03 -18.81 -1.25
CA SER A 181 -4.39 -19.16 -0.83
C SER A 181 -5.06 -18.04 -0.03
N GLU A 182 -4.59 -16.80 -0.15
CA GLU A 182 -5.20 -15.66 0.52
C GLU A 182 -6.64 -15.43 0.04
N SER A 183 -7.53 -14.97 0.92
CA SER A 183 -8.90 -14.68 0.51
C SER A 183 -8.96 -13.41 -0.33
N LEU A 184 -9.94 -13.35 -1.24
CA LEU A 184 -10.20 -12.17 -2.09
C LEU A 184 -10.36 -10.90 -1.25
N LEU A 185 -11.01 -11.01 -0.08
CA LEU A 185 -11.18 -9.88 0.83
C LEU A 185 -9.85 -9.38 1.38
N GLN A 186 -9.02 -10.25 1.95
CA GLN A 186 -7.76 -9.83 2.59
C GLN A 186 -6.80 -9.22 1.57
N ALA A 187 -6.69 -9.85 0.39
CA ALA A 187 -5.87 -9.30 -0.68
C ALA A 187 -6.37 -7.93 -1.16
N GLY A 188 -7.69 -7.73 -1.24
CA GLY A 188 -8.28 -6.45 -1.63
C GLY A 188 -8.12 -5.36 -0.57
N LEU A 189 -8.26 -5.68 0.72
CA LEU A 189 -8.00 -4.75 1.83
C LEU A 189 -6.52 -4.35 1.89
N ARG A 190 -5.60 -5.32 1.69
CA ARG A 190 -4.16 -5.04 1.60
C ARG A 190 -3.81 -4.16 0.40
N ALA A 191 -4.52 -4.35 -0.72
CA ALA A 191 -4.44 -3.47 -1.89
C ALA A 191 -5.16 -2.12 -1.70
N GLY A 192 -5.69 -1.85 -0.50
CA GLY A 192 -6.22 -0.54 -0.12
C GLY A 192 -7.67 -0.30 -0.51
N TYR A 193 -8.34 -1.29 -1.09
CA TYR A 193 -9.72 -1.15 -1.53
C TYR A 193 -10.69 -1.31 -0.38
N ALA A 194 -11.62 -0.37 -0.28
CA ALA A 194 -12.67 -0.36 0.73
C ALA A 194 -13.80 -1.36 0.37
N LEU A 195 -13.49 -2.65 0.52
CA LEU A 195 -14.43 -3.75 0.27
C LEU A 195 -15.40 -3.92 1.46
N PRO A 196 -16.69 -4.22 1.25
CA PRO A 196 -17.62 -4.45 2.36
C PRO A 196 -17.31 -5.75 3.10
N TYR A 197 -17.32 -5.74 4.44
CA TYR A 197 -17.18 -6.95 5.27
C TYR A 197 -17.78 -6.76 6.68
N GLY A 198 -17.51 -7.70 7.60
CA GLY A 198 -17.95 -7.59 8.99
C GLY A 198 -17.42 -8.64 9.95
N CYS A 199 -17.17 -9.86 9.47
CA CYS A 199 -16.59 -10.96 10.28
C CYS A 199 -15.29 -11.54 9.72
N SER A 200 -15.14 -11.48 8.40
CA SER A 200 -14.01 -12.03 7.65
C SER A 200 -13.80 -13.56 7.76
N ASP A 201 -14.80 -14.29 8.27
CA ASP A 201 -14.79 -15.76 8.43
C ASP A 201 -15.97 -16.47 7.75
N GLY A 202 -16.76 -15.77 6.92
CA GLY A 202 -17.87 -16.34 6.17
C GLY A 202 -19.22 -16.39 6.90
N SER A 203 -19.27 -15.99 8.17
CA SER A 203 -20.49 -16.11 9.00
C SER A 203 -21.55 -15.02 8.75
N CYS A 204 -21.16 -13.80 8.35
CA CYS A 204 -22.09 -12.66 8.28
C CYS A 204 -22.68 -12.35 6.88
N GLY A 205 -22.08 -12.88 5.81
CA GLY A 205 -22.51 -12.64 4.43
C GLY A 205 -22.32 -11.23 3.87
N ARG A 206 -21.75 -10.26 4.61
CA ARG A 206 -21.60 -8.86 4.17
C ARG A 206 -20.59 -8.65 3.04
N CYS A 207 -19.58 -9.51 2.93
CA CYS A 207 -18.57 -9.46 1.85
C CYS A 207 -19.02 -10.13 0.55
N LYS A 208 -20.32 -10.07 0.26
CA LYS A 208 -20.90 -10.73 -0.91
C LYS A 208 -20.49 -9.97 -2.17
N ALA A 209 -20.03 -10.72 -3.17
CA ALA A 209 -19.63 -10.22 -4.48
C ALA A 209 -20.25 -11.09 -5.57
N THR A 210 -20.49 -10.54 -6.76
CA THR A 210 -20.96 -11.33 -7.91
C THR A 210 -19.78 -11.71 -8.81
N LEU A 211 -19.57 -13.01 -9.03
CA LEU A 211 -18.50 -13.52 -9.90
C LEU A 211 -18.94 -13.46 -11.37
N VAL A 212 -18.32 -12.55 -12.14
CA VAL A 212 -18.60 -12.36 -13.56
C VAL A 212 -17.83 -13.37 -14.40
N SER A 213 -16.53 -13.50 -14.14
CA SER A 213 -15.62 -14.40 -14.87
C SER A 213 -14.51 -14.91 -13.95
N GLY A 214 -13.91 -16.03 -14.36
CA GLY A 214 -12.89 -16.74 -13.59
C GLY A 214 -13.49 -17.78 -12.63
N GLU A 215 -12.61 -18.39 -11.85
CA GLU A 215 -12.91 -19.48 -10.94
C GLU A 215 -12.35 -19.19 -9.55
N VAL A 216 -13.09 -19.59 -8.52
CA VAL A 216 -12.72 -19.40 -7.11
C VAL A 216 -12.77 -20.72 -6.36
N LYS A 217 -11.98 -20.82 -5.30
CA LYS A 217 -11.96 -21.96 -4.38
C LYS A 217 -12.29 -21.49 -2.97
N PRO A 218 -13.17 -22.21 -2.23
CA PRO A 218 -13.37 -21.99 -0.81
C PRO A 218 -12.07 -22.15 -0.01
N VAL A 219 -11.79 -21.21 0.90
CA VAL A 219 -10.67 -21.31 1.86
C VAL A 219 -11.12 -21.75 3.26
N HIS A 220 -12.41 -21.61 3.56
CA HIS A 220 -13.08 -22.13 4.76
C HIS A 220 -14.57 -22.34 4.47
N ASP A 221 -15.32 -22.91 5.41
CA ASP A 221 -16.74 -23.25 5.21
C ASP A 221 -17.66 -22.02 5.40
N TYR A 222 -18.57 -21.81 4.45
CA TYR A 222 -19.55 -20.73 4.44
C TYR A 222 -20.89 -21.15 3.81
N ALA A 223 -21.10 -22.46 3.60
CA ALA A 223 -22.20 -22.97 2.78
C ALA A 223 -23.60 -22.57 3.31
N HIS A 224 -23.72 -22.33 4.61
CA HIS A 224 -24.97 -21.95 5.28
C HIS A 224 -25.33 -20.46 5.13
N THR A 225 -24.45 -19.63 4.57
CA THR A 225 -24.61 -18.17 4.49
C THR A 225 -25.19 -17.71 3.14
N LEU A 226 -25.07 -18.53 2.08
CA LEU A 226 -25.58 -18.20 0.75
C LEU A 226 -26.92 -18.90 0.51
N THR A 227 -27.87 -18.18 -0.12
CA THR A 227 -29.17 -18.74 -0.52
C THR A 227 -29.09 -19.41 -1.89
N GLU A 228 -30.09 -20.20 -2.27
CA GLU A 228 -30.18 -20.76 -3.63
C GLU A 228 -30.18 -19.66 -4.71
N GLU A 229 -30.81 -18.52 -4.44
CA GLU A 229 -30.79 -17.34 -5.31
C GLU A 229 -29.37 -16.78 -5.47
N ASP A 230 -28.58 -16.76 -4.39
CA ASP A 230 -27.19 -16.32 -4.45
C ASP A 230 -26.35 -17.23 -5.34
N HIS A 231 -26.54 -18.55 -5.23
CA HIS A 231 -25.87 -19.52 -6.10
C HIS A 231 -26.26 -19.32 -7.57
N TYR A 232 -27.55 -19.13 -7.86
CA TYR A 232 -28.02 -18.86 -9.22
C TYR A 232 -27.42 -17.57 -9.80
N ALA A 233 -27.30 -16.53 -8.97
CA ALA A 233 -26.68 -15.26 -9.33
C ALA A 233 -25.14 -15.29 -9.33
N ARG A 234 -24.50 -16.46 -9.15
CA ARG A 234 -23.03 -16.62 -9.04
C ARG A 234 -22.41 -15.72 -7.97
N ARG A 235 -23.09 -15.51 -6.85
CA ARG A 235 -22.58 -14.74 -5.73
C ARG A 235 -21.66 -15.58 -4.85
N ILE A 236 -20.59 -14.96 -4.37
CA ILE A 236 -19.57 -15.57 -3.53
C ILE A 236 -19.30 -14.67 -2.32
N LEU A 237 -18.68 -15.23 -1.27
CA LEU A 237 -18.16 -14.44 -0.14
C LEU A 237 -16.67 -14.22 -0.33
N MET A 238 -16.24 -12.96 -0.47
CA MET A 238 -14.83 -12.64 -0.71
C MET A 238 -13.91 -13.09 0.43
N CYS A 239 -14.39 -13.07 1.68
CA CYS A 239 -13.59 -13.52 2.83
C CYS A 239 -13.39 -15.04 2.87
N ALA A 240 -14.21 -15.80 2.14
CA ALA A 240 -14.26 -17.26 2.21
C ALA A 240 -13.79 -17.93 0.92
N ASN A 241 -13.36 -17.15 -0.07
CA ASN A 241 -12.93 -17.63 -1.37
C ASN A 241 -11.58 -17.02 -1.73
N THR A 242 -10.73 -17.84 -2.37
CA THR A 242 -9.51 -17.40 -3.07
C THR A 242 -9.67 -17.57 -4.58
N ALA A 243 -8.82 -16.90 -5.37
CA ALA A 243 -8.85 -16.93 -6.82
C ALA A 243 -8.01 -18.09 -7.39
N LEU A 244 -8.65 -19.00 -8.14
CA LEU A 244 -7.98 -20.07 -8.89
C LEU A 244 -7.40 -19.54 -10.21
N THR A 245 -8.13 -18.63 -10.86
CA THR A 245 -7.74 -17.97 -12.11
C THR A 245 -7.92 -16.47 -11.97
N ASP A 246 -7.61 -15.69 -13.02
CA ASP A 246 -7.94 -14.27 -13.03
C ASP A 246 -9.46 -14.10 -12.95
N VAL A 247 -9.94 -13.33 -11.96
CA VAL A 247 -11.37 -13.20 -11.65
C VAL A 247 -11.85 -11.77 -11.85
N THR A 248 -13.10 -11.62 -12.28
CA THR A 248 -13.79 -10.33 -12.30
C THR A 248 -14.99 -10.37 -11.37
N LEU A 249 -15.03 -9.42 -10.42
CA LEU A 249 -16.08 -9.32 -9.42
C LEU A 249 -16.87 -8.02 -9.60
N VAL A 250 -18.19 -8.08 -9.43
CA VAL A 250 -19.01 -6.88 -9.18
C VAL A 250 -19.15 -6.75 -7.66
N VAL A 251 -18.68 -5.61 -7.14
CA VAL A 251 -18.69 -5.28 -5.72
C VAL A 251 -19.08 -3.82 -5.57
N ASP A 252 -19.95 -3.54 -4.61
CA ASP A 252 -20.26 -2.17 -4.20
C ASP A 252 -19.14 -1.67 -3.28
N GLU A 253 -18.05 -1.19 -3.89
CA GLU A 253 -16.93 -0.59 -3.17
C GLU A 253 -17.38 0.68 -2.42
N VAL A 254 -16.86 0.82 -1.20
CA VAL A 254 -17.17 1.98 -0.38
C VAL A 254 -16.31 3.15 -0.80
N ARG A 255 -16.84 3.98 -1.71
CA ARG A 255 -16.13 5.15 -2.24
C ARG A 255 -16.30 6.41 -1.39
N ASP A 256 -17.45 6.54 -0.73
CA ASP A 256 -17.70 7.64 0.20
C ASP A 256 -17.33 7.15 1.61
N PRO A 257 -16.40 7.82 2.31
CA PRO A 257 -16.09 7.51 3.71
C PRO A 257 -17.32 7.50 4.61
N GLY A 258 -18.31 8.34 4.29
CA GLY A 258 -19.58 8.41 5.02
C GLY A 258 -20.54 7.25 4.73
N ALA A 259 -20.27 6.42 3.72
CA ALA A 259 -21.10 5.26 3.39
C ALA A 259 -20.72 4.00 4.17
N LEU A 260 -19.63 4.01 4.93
CA LEU A 260 -19.34 2.91 5.85
C LEU A 260 -20.43 2.80 6.94
N PRO A 261 -20.93 1.58 7.21
CA PRO A 261 -21.95 1.40 8.23
C PRO A 261 -21.40 1.73 9.62
N GLN A 262 -22.20 2.44 10.43
CA GLN A 262 -21.94 2.55 11.86
C GLN A 262 -22.06 1.16 12.49
N GLN A 263 -21.00 0.74 13.16
CA GLN A 263 -20.81 -0.53 13.81
C GLN A 263 -20.66 -0.32 15.32
N ARG A 264 -21.13 -1.29 16.10
CA ARG A 264 -20.86 -1.39 17.54
C ARG A 264 -20.22 -2.75 17.80
N VAL A 265 -18.93 -2.74 18.13
CA VAL A 265 -18.09 -3.94 18.21
C VAL A 265 -17.51 -4.05 19.62
N GLY A 266 -17.66 -5.23 20.23
CA GLY A 266 -16.94 -5.60 21.45
C GLY A 266 -15.47 -5.88 21.12
N ALA A 267 -14.58 -5.41 21.97
CA ALA A 267 -13.15 -5.66 21.84
C ALA A 267 -12.51 -5.76 23.22
N HIS A 268 -11.27 -6.21 23.28
CA HIS A 268 -10.48 -6.22 24.49
C HIS A 268 -9.10 -5.60 24.28
N VAL A 269 -8.54 -5.03 25.34
CA VAL A 269 -7.17 -4.53 25.34
C VAL A 269 -6.20 -5.70 25.16
N ARG A 270 -5.46 -5.67 24.07
CA ARG A 270 -4.38 -6.63 23.80
C ARG A 270 -3.07 -6.18 24.41
N ARG A 271 -2.79 -4.87 24.37
CA ARG A 271 -1.54 -4.30 24.86
C ARG A 271 -1.71 -2.83 25.24
N LEU A 272 -0.97 -2.42 26.27
CA LEU A 272 -0.81 -1.03 26.69
C LEU A 272 0.68 -0.67 26.68
N GLN A 273 1.01 0.52 26.18
CA GLN A 273 2.36 1.04 26.19
C GLN A 273 2.35 2.54 26.50
N GLU A 274 3.11 2.95 27.51
CA GLU A 274 3.30 4.37 27.82
C GLU A 274 4.36 4.98 26.90
N GLN A 275 4.06 6.18 26.40
CA GLN A 275 4.94 6.93 25.51
C GLN A 275 4.89 8.42 25.86
N GLY A 276 5.68 8.82 26.86
CA GLY A 276 5.58 10.17 27.43
C GLY A 276 4.22 10.35 28.12
N GLU A 277 3.49 11.41 27.76
CA GLU A 277 2.13 11.66 28.27
C GLU A 277 1.05 10.85 27.54
N MET A 278 1.40 10.18 26.45
CA MET A 278 0.49 9.37 25.65
C MET A 278 0.43 7.93 26.15
N LEU A 279 -0.75 7.32 26.05
CA LEU A 279 -0.95 5.89 26.19
C LEU A 279 -1.30 5.28 24.83
N ILE A 280 -0.41 4.44 24.29
CA ILE A 280 -0.65 3.65 23.09
C ILE A 280 -1.40 2.38 23.49
N VAL A 281 -2.59 2.20 22.92
CA VAL A 281 -3.50 1.09 23.23
C VAL A 281 -3.70 0.26 21.97
N GLN A 282 -3.45 -1.04 22.06
CA GLN A 282 -3.82 -2.00 21.02
C GLN A 282 -5.05 -2.77 21.48
N LEU A 283 -6.11 -2.73 20.66
CA LEU A 283 -7.37 -3.42 20.87
C LEU A 283 -7.50 -4.56 19.87
N ALA A 284 -8.08 -5.68 20.30
CA ALA A 284 -8.46 -6.79 19.45
C ALA A 284 -10.00 -6.92 19.47
N PRO A 285 -10.70 -6.79 18.32
CA PRO A 285 -12.11 -7.09 18.21
C PRO A 285 -12.43 -8.52 18.67
N ASP A 286 -13.54 -8.70 19.38
CA ASP A 286 -13.97 -10.01 19.84
C ASP A 286 -14.51 -10.83 18.65
N PRO A 287 -13.98 -12.06 18.40
CA PRO A 287 -14.48 -12.90 17.31
C PRO A 287 -15.98 -13.22 17.45
N PRO A 288 -16.72 -13.36 16.34
CA PRO A 288 -16.26 -13.27 14.96
C PRO A 288 -16.23 -11.82 14.43
N ALA A 289 -16.55 -10.82 15.24
CA ALA A 289 -16.66 -9.45 14.78
C ALA A 289 -15.31 -8.88 14.31
N ARG A 290 -15.39 -7.98 13.35
CA ARG A 290 -14.31 -7.07 12.94
C ARG A 290 -14.83 -5.65 12.99
N PHE A 291 -13.92 -4.69 13.02
CA PHE A 291 -14.25 -3.28 12.93
C PHE A 291 -13.74 -2.74 11.60
N GLN A 292 -14.66 -2.47 10.68
CA GLN A 292 -14.32 -1.87 9.38
C GLN A 292 -14.18 -0.35 9.51
N PHE A 293 -13.08 0.22 9.01
CA PHE A 293 -12.81 1.66 8.97
C PHE A 293 -11.88 2.02 7.80
N LEU A 294 -11.70 3.31 7.54
CA LEU A 294 -10.69 3.88 6.63
C LEU A 294 -9.64 4.66 7.41
N SER A 295 -8.41 4.72 6.92
CA SER A 295 -7.34 5.49 7.59
C SER A 295 -7.71 6.94 7.76
N GLY A 296 -7.35 7.51 8.90
CA GLY A 296 -7.69 8.88 9.29
C GLY A 296 -9.06 9.04 9.95
N GLN A 297 -9.90 7.99 9.96
CA GLN A 297 -11.16 7.98 10.72
C GLN A 297 -10.94 7.85 12.24
N HIS A 298 -11.99 8.15 12.99
CA HIS A 298 -12.05 8.02 14.44
C HIS A 298 -13.21 7.12 14.88
N ALA A 299 -13.18 6.68 16.14
CA ALA A 299 -14.25 5.90 16.75
C ALA A 299 -14.44 6.30 18.21
N ARG A 300 -15.67 6.11 18.71
CA ARG A 300 -15.94 6.25 20.14
C ARG A 300 -15.57 4.97 20.86
N ILE A 301 -14.74 5.10 21.89
CA ILE A 301 -14.26 4.00 22.70
C ILE A 301 -14.85 4.14 24.10
N THR A 302 -15.51 3.09 24.57
CA THR A 302 -16.13 3.06 25.90
C THR A 302 -15.56 1.91 26.70
N ALA A 303 -15.08 2.19 27.91
CA ALA A 303 -14.57 1.22 28.87
C ALA A 303 -15.03 1.59 30.28
N GLY A 304 -15.70 0.67 30.97
CA GLY A 304 -16.26 0.95 32.29
C GLY A 304 -17.18 2.18 32.27
N SER A 305 -16.81 3.21 33.03
CA SER A 305 -17.54 4.48 33.11
C SER A 305 -17.01 5.59 32.20
N ALA A 306 -15.92 5.35 31.46
CA ALA A 306 -15.29 6.35 30.60
C ALA A 306 -15.62 6.10 29.12
N SER A 307 -15.84 7.18 28.38
CA SER A 307 -16.09 7.16 26.95
C SER A 307 -15.42 8.37 26.28
N ALA A 308 -14.73 8.17 25.17
CA ALA A 308 -14.08 9.25 24.43
C ALA A 308 -14.06 8.96 22.91
N GLU A 309 -14.11 10.01 22.09
CA GLU A 309 -13.78 9.92 20.67
C GLU A 309 -12.27 9.80 20.52
N CYS A 310 -11.81 8.79 19.79
CA CYS A 310 -10.40 8.46 19.64
C CYS A 310 -10.08 8.30 18.14
N PRO A 311 -9.09 9.03 17.60
CA PRO A 311 -8.57 8.77 16.27
C PRO A 311 -7.96 7.36 16.18
N LEU A 312 -8.18 6.70 15.06
CA LEU A 312 -7.63 5.36 14.79
C LEU A 312 -6.20 5.54 14.24
N ALA A 313 -5.24 4.84 14.84
CA ALA A 313 -3.81 4.99 14.56
C ALA A 313 -3.19 3.85 13.74
N SER A 314 -3.94 2.75 13.52
CA SER A 314 -3.51 1.61 12.70
C SER A 314 -4.00 1.72 11.25
N CYS A 315 -3.30 1.06 10.31
CA CYS A 315 -3.83 0.85 8.95
C CYS A 315 -5.05 -0.10 8.98
N PRO A 316 -6.14 0.18 8.23
CA PRO A 316 -7.25 -0.77 8.00
C PRO A 316 -6.82 -2.03 7.20
N CYS A 317 -5.59 -2.04 6.67
CA CYS A 317 -4.93 -3.19 6.07
C CYS A 317 -4.94 -4.43 6.99
N ASP A 318 -4.93 -4.21 8.32
CA ASP A 318 -5.03 -5.27 9.33
C ASP A 318 -6.26 -5.06 10.21
N GLU A 319 -7.34 -5.75 9.85
CA GLU A 319 -8.61 -5.75 10.57
C GLU A 319 -8.58 -6.41 11.96
N THR A 320 -7.47 -7.08 12.33
CA THR A 320 -7.38 -7.83 13.59
C THR A 320 -6.90 -6.99 14.76
N GLN A 321 -6.32 -5.82 14.49
CA GLN A 321 -5.73 -4.96 15.51
C GLN A 321 -6.04 -3.50 15.26
N ILE A 322 -6.58 -2.86 16.29
CA ILE A 322 -6.90 -1.44 16.29
C ILE A 322 -5.96 -0.75 17.25
N GLU A 323 -5.23 0.25 16.77
CA GLU A 323 -4.33 1.05 17.60
C GLU A 323 -4.93 2.43 17.87
N LEU A 324 -4.79 2.90 19.11
CA LEU A 324 -5.23 4.22 19.57
C LEU A 324 -4.09 4.89 20.33
N HIS A 325 -3.96 6.21 20.20
CA HIS A 325 -3.07 7.01 21.05
C HIS A 325 -3.91 7.93 21.91
N LEU A 326 -3.97 7.65 23.21
CA LEU A 326 -4.77 8.42 24.16
C LEU A 326 -3.90 9.50 24.80
N GLY A 327 -4.26 10.76 24.61
CA GLY A 327 -3.60 11.92 25.19
C GLY A 327 -4.37 12.54 26.35
N PRO A 328 -4.05 13.79 26.72
CA PRO A 328 -4.71 14.52 27.80
C PRO A 328 -6.24 14.62 27.64
N GLU A 329 -6.73 14.79 26.41
CA GLU A 329 -8.16 14.86 26.12
C GLU A 329 -8.90 13.54 26.42
N GLN A 330 -8.19 12.40 26.38
CA GLN A 330 -8.73 11.07 26.66
C GLN A 330 -8.24 10.52 28.02
N ALA A 331 -7.77 11.37 28.93
CA ALA A 331 -7.13 10.96 30.19
C ALA A 331 -8.02 10.05 31.06
N ALA A 332 -9.33 10.33 31.15
CA ALA A 332 -10.26 9.50 31.93
C ALA A 332 -10.38 8.08 31.37
N LEU A 333 -10.42 7.93 30.03
CA LEU A 333 -10.42 6.63 29.38
C LEU A 333 -9.07 5.93 29.59
N ALA A 334 -7.97 6.64 29.40
CA ALA A 334 -6.63 6.11 29.61
C ALA A 334 -6.44 5.57 31.05
N GLU A 335 -6.96 6.27 32.07
CA GLU A 335 -6.90 5.82 33.47
C GLU A 335 -7.71 4.53 33.69
N VAL A 336 -8.92 4.43 33.13
CA VAL A 336 -9.72 3.20 33.22
C VAL A 336 -9.00 2.02 32.55
N LEU A 337 -8.43 2.23 31.37
CA LEU A 337 -7.69 1.17 30.66
C LEU A 337 -6.42 0.76 31.41
N ARG A 338 -5.66 1.71 31.97
CA ARG A 338 -4.49 1.40 32.83
C ARG A 338 -4.88 0.52 34.02
N ARG A 339 -5.99 0.83 34.68
CA ARG A 339 -6.49 0.06 35.84
C ARG A 339 -6.99 -1.33 35.42
N GLY A 340 -7.66 -1.42 34.27
CA GLY A 340 -8.17 -2.67 33.73
C GLY A 340 -7.07 -3.60 33.19
N GLY A 341 -5.99 -3.03 32.68
CA GLY A 341 -4.85 -3.75 32.13
C GLY A 341 -5.18 -4.47 30.81
N GLU A 342 -4.37 -5.49 30.49
CA GLU A 342 -4.65 -6.38 29.36
C GLU A 342 -5.94 -7.17 29.61
N ARG A 343 -6.67 -7.48 28.54
CA ARG A 343 -8.01 -8.09 28.50
C ARG A 343 -9.16 -7.22 29.01
N GLN A 344 -8.90 -5.96 29.40
CA GLN A 344 -9.98 -5.02 29.70
C GLN A 344 -10.95 -4.94 28.52
N ALA A 345 -12.23 -5.24 28.78
CA ALA A 345 -13.27 -5.16 27.75
C ALA A 345 -13.58 -3.70 27.42
N VAL A 346 -13.77 -3.44 26.14
CA VAL A 346 -14.13 -2.14 25.57
C VAL A 346 -15.21 -2.31 24.51
N THR A 347 -15.96 -1.25 24.25
CA THR A 347 -16.88 -1.16 23.12
C THR A 347 -16.41 -0.08 22.16
N ILE A 348 -16.36 -0.41 20.88
CA ILE A 348 -15.98 0.48 19.77
C ILE A 348 -17.25 0.83 18.99
N GLU A 349 -17.56 2.12 18.86
CA GLU A 349 -18.68 2.64 18.08
C GLU A 349 -18.18 3.58 16.98
N GLY A 350 -18.43 3.24 15.72
CA GLY A 350 -17.92 3.99 14.57
C GLY A 350 -17.95 3.16 13.27
N PRO A 351 -17.15 3.50 12.25
CA PRO A 351 -16.18 4.59 12.20
C PRO A 351 -16.85 5.95 11.89
N ARG A 352 -16.11 7.04 12.06
CA ARG A 352 -16.54 8.42 11.82
C ARG A 352 -15.42 9.25 11.22
N GLY A 353 -15.78 10.37 10.60
CA GLY A 353 -14.84 11.27 9.91
C GLY A 353 -14.70 10.95 8.42
N ARG A 354 -14.28 11.96 7.67
CA ARG A 354 -14.15 11.96 6.21
C ARG A 354 -12.72 12.26 5.74
N CYS A 355 -11.80 12.57 6.66
CA CYS A 355 -10.38 12.74 6.39
C CYS A 355 -9.71 11.39 6.07
N VAL A 356 -9.78 10.98 4.82
CA VAL A 356 -9.17 9.73 4.32
C VAL A 356 -8.24 10.00 3.15
N LEU A 357 -7.42 9.00 2.79
CA LEU A 357 -6.66 9.03 1.54
C LEU A 357 -7.59 8.92 0.32
N ASP A 358 -7.21 9.61 -0.74
CA ASP A 358 -7.75 9.36 -2.08
C ASP A 358 -6.82 8.39 -2.79
N VAL A 359 -7.21 7.11 -2.86
CA VAL A 359 -6.37 6.06 -3.47
C VAL A 359 -6.25 6.20 -4.98
N ASP A 360 -7.12 6.99 -5.62
CA ASP A 360 -7.09 7.26 -7.07
C ASP A 360 -6.26 8.51 -7.41
N SER A 361 -5.78 9.24 -6.40
CA SER A 361 -4.97 10.43 -6.60
C SER A 361 -3.57 10.07 -7.09
N ILE A 362 -3.04 10.89 -7.99
CA ILE A 362 -1.66 10.81 -8.49
C ILE A 362 -0.72 11.80 -7.79
N HIS A 363 -1.22 12.55 -6.81
CA HIS A 363 -0.46 13.57 -6.12
C HIS A 363 0.47 12.99 -5.06
N SER A 364 1.54 13.71 -4.76
CA SER A 364 2.35 13.42 -3.57
C SER A 364 1.59 13.81 -2.29
N LEU A 365 2.00 13.32 -1.13
CA LEU A 365 1.26 13.55 0.12
C LEU A 365 2.05 14.43 1.09
N ILE A 366 1.38 15.43 1.66
CA ILE A 366 1.90 16.24 2.78
C ILE A 366 1.02 16.00 4.01
N PHE A 367 1.62 15.46 5.05
CA PHE A 367 1.02 15.24 6.36
C PHE A 367 1.48 16.31 7.33
N ILE A 368 0.53 16.91 8.06
CA ILE A 368 0.80 17.91 9.08
C ILE A 368 0.16 17.44 10.39
N ALA A 369 0.98 17.08 11.37
CA ALA A 369 0.55 16.72 12.71
C ALA A 369 0.85 17.85 13.68
N TRP A 370 -0.18 18.38 14.34
CA TRP A 370 -0.05 19.36 15.42
C TRP A 370 -0.02 18.69 16.78
N ASP A 371 0.96 19.08 17.59
CA ASP A 371 1.08 18.71 18.99
C ASP A 371 1.00 17.17 19.17
N GLU A 372 0.04 16.62 19.89
CA GLU A 372 -0.16 15.19 20.10
C GLU A 372 -1.00 14.46 19.01
N HIS A 373 -1.54 15.19 18.03
CA HIS A 373 -2.54 14.70 17.06
C HIS A 373 -1.93 13.89 15.90
N PHE A 374 -0.97 13.02 16.20
CA PHE A 374 -0.29 12.20 15.20
C PHE A 374 -1.01 10.86 14.89
N ALA A 375 -1.91 10.38 15.75
CA ALA A 375 -2.63 9.13 15.54
C ALA A 375 -3.26 8.98 14.13
N PRO A 376 -4.12 9.90 13.64
CA PRO A 376 -4.73 9.73 12.32
C PRO A 376 -3.69 9.84 11.20
N ILE A 377 -2.66 10.67 11.38
CA ILE A 377 -1.55 10.82 10.43
C ILE A 377 -0.72 9.53 10.32
N LYS A 378 -0.47 8.85 11.45
CA LYS A 378 0.19 7.54 11.47
C LYS A 378 -0.60 6.52 10.63
N SER A 379 -1.91 6.44 10.85
CA SER A 379 -2.81 5.54 10.09
C SER A 379 -2.73 5.81 8.59
N LEU A 380 -2.81 7.10 8.19
CA LEU A 380 -2.72 7.50 6.78
C LEU A 380 -1.34 7.21 6.17
N ILE A 381 -0.24 7.47 6.89
CA ILE A 381 1.12 7.18 6.40
C ILE A 381 1.32 5.67 6.23
N GLU A 382 0.92 4.86 7.21
CA GLU A 382 1.04 3.40 7.12
C GLU A 382 0.27 2.84 5.93
N GLN A 383 -0.93 3.36 5.65
CA GLN A 383 -1.67 2.97 4.45
C GLN A 383 -0.98 3.45 3.16
N ALA A 384 -0.56 4.72 3.08
CA ALA A 384 0.09 5.24 1.88
C ALA A 384 1.38 4.47 1.54
N VAL A 385 2.13 4.06 2.56
CA VAL A 385 3.32 3.21 2.41
C VAL A 385 2.95 1.81 1.96
N ALA A 386 1.93 1.19 2.57
CA ALA A 386 1.51 -0.17 2.20
C ALA A 386 0.99 -0.27 0.76
N LEU A 387 0.44 0.82 0.23
CA LEU A 387 -0.13 0.88 -1.12
C LEU A 387 0.81 1.45 -2.18
N GLU A 388 1.96 2.02 -1.77
CA GLU A 388 2.85 2.77 -2.65
C GLU A 388 2.12 3.83 -3.50
N THR A 389 1.09 4.48 -2.92
CA THR A 389 0.14 5.32 -3.68
C THR A 389 0.69 6.66 -4.14
N ALA A 390 1.83 7.10 -3.60
CA ALA A 390 2.37 8.43 -3.87
C ALA A 390 3.88 8.38 -4.15
N GLU A 391 4.31 9.18 -5.13
CA GLU A 391 5.72 9.33 -5.49
C GLU A 391 6.57 9.88 -4.34
N SER A 392 5.98 10.70 -3.47
CA SER A 392 6.64 11.20 -2.28
C SER A 392 5.69 11.48 -1.12
N LEU A 393 6.21 11.27 0.09
CA LEU A 393 5.51 11.44 1.36
C LEU A 393 6.29 12.44 2.23
N HIS A 394 5.62 13.47 2.73
CA HIS A 394 6.23 14.49 3.59
C HIS A 394 5.48 14.60 4.91
N LEU A 395 6.16 14.38 6.03
CA LEU A 395 5.60 14.56 7.37
C LEU A 395 6.21 15.80 8.03
N TYR A 396 5.35 16.76 8.36
CA TYR A 396 5.65 17.88 9.25
C TYR A 396 4.97 17.65 10.58
N TRP A 397 5.75 17.47 11.63
CA TRP A 397 5.22 17.38 12.99
C TRP A 397 5.58 18.63 13.76
N ILE A 398 4.57 19.42 14.12
CA ILE A 398 4.74 20.72 14.75
C ILE A 398 4.42 20.60 16.23
N THR A 399 5.32 21.01 17.12
CA THR A 399 5.12 20.96 18.57
C THR A 399 5.54 22.26 19.24
N PRO A 400 5.17 22.50 20.50
CA PRO A 400 5.68 23.65 21.26
C PRO A 400 7.19 23.55 21.49
N PRO A 401 7.90 24.67 21.72
CA PRO A 401 9.34 24.67 21.94
C PRO A 401 9.75 23.81 23.14
N GLY A 402 10.83 23.05 22.98
CA GLY A 402 11.35 22.17 24.04
C GLY A 402 10.56 20.87 24.25
N THR A 403 9.55 20.59 23.41
CA THR A 403 8.82 19.32 23.41
C THR A 403 9.23 18.47 22.22
N LYS A 404 9.25 17.15 22.40
CA LYS A 404 9.56 16.20 21.32
C LYS A 404 8.30 15.42 20.92
N PRO A 405 8.12 15.11 19.63
CA PRO A 405 7.11 14.18 19.18
C PRO A 405 7.17 12.84 19.94
N TYR A 406 6.04 12.38 20.46
CA TYR A 406 6.02 11.18 21.32
C TYR A 406 6.47 9.92 20.57
N LEU A 407 6.26 9.84 19.25
CA LEU A 407 6.76 8.76 18.40
C LEU A 407 7.90 9.20 17.46
N HIS A 408 8.74 10.16 17.89
CA HIS A 408 9.85 10.68 17.09
C HIS A 408 10.77 9.58 16.51
N ASN A 409 11.05 8.52 17.29
CA ASN A 409 11.90 7.40 16.85
C ASN A 409 11.25 6.57 15.73
N LEU A 410 9.91 6.44 15.72
CA LEU A 410 9.20 5.78 14.63
C LEU A 410 9.33 6.58 13.33
N CYS A 411 9.09 7.89 13.38
CA CYS A 411 9.22 8.75 12.21
C CYS A 411 10.65 8.80 11.66
N ARG A 412 11.65 8.74 12.54
CA ARG A 412 13.05 8.55 12.14
C ARG A 412 13.28 7.20 11.48
N ALA A 413 12.74 6.11 12.04
CA ALA A 413 12.86 4.79 11.43
C ALA A 413 12.24 4.77 10.02
N TRP A 414 11.10 5.44 9.82
CA TRP A 414 10.51 5.61 8.48
C TRP A 414 11.40 6.42 7.54
N LEU A 415 11.95 7.55 8.00
CA LEU A 415 12.91 8.35 7.23
C LEU A 415 14.16 7.53 6.83
N ASP A 416 14.54 6.56 7.65
CA ASP A 416 15.71 5.71 7.43
C ASP A 416 15.43 4.58 6.44
N ALA A 417 14.18 4.15 6.33
CA ALA A 417 13.75 2.96 5.59
C ALA A 417 13.09 3.28 4.24
N LEU A 418 12.41 4.42 4.14
CA LEU A 418 11.60 4.78 2.98
C LEU A 418 12.35 5.80 2.12
N ASP A 419 12.71 5.42 0.90
CA ASP A 419 13.45 6.30 -0.02
C ASP A 419 12.68 7.57 -0.42
N HIS A 420 11.34 7.50 -0.39
CA HIS A 420 10.44 8.58 -0.80
C HIS A 420 9.73 9.28 0.38
N PHE A 421 10.21 9.09 1.62
CA PHE A 421 9.65 9.71 2.80
C PHE A 421 10.57 10.82 3.34
N SER A 422 9.99 11.94 3.74
CA SER A 422 10.68 13.00 4.46
C SER A 422 9.97 13.33 5.76
N TYR A 423 10.75 13.63 6.79
CA TYR A 423 10.24 13.96 8.11
C TYR A 423 10.93 15.20 8.65
N ARG A 424 10.15 16.19 9.06
CA ARG A 424 10.63 17.40 9.71
C ARG A 424 9.82 17.68 10.97
N HIS A 425 10.53 17.73 12.10
CA HIS A 425 9.99 18.26 13.35
C HIS A 425 10.20 19.78 13.37
N LEU A 426 9.12 20.53 13.61
CA LEU A 426 9.12 21.98 13.73
C LEU A 426 8.71 22.36 15.16
N GLU A 427 9.56 23.12 15.85
CA GLU A 427 9.23 23.69 17.15
C GLU A 427 8.76 25.12 16.94
N VAL A 428 7.51 25.41 17.32
CA VAL A 428 6.88 26.71 17.07
C VAL A 428 6.31 27.27 18.37
N GLY A 429 6.83 28.43 18.77
CA GLY A 429 6.44 29.14 19.98
C GLY A 429 5.18 29.99 19.82
N GLY A 430 4.72 30.55 20.94
CA GLY A 430 3.58 31.47 20.98
C GLY A 430 2.30 30.81 21.51
N THR A 431 1.46 31.62 22.17
CA THR A 431 0.16 31.18 22.70
C THR A 431 -0.98 31.39 21.71
N ASP A 432 -0.77 32.23 20.69
CA ASP A 432 -1.77 32.52 19.67
C ASP A 432 -1.74 31.47 18.53
N PRO A 433 -2.83 30.70 18.31
CA PRO A 433 -2.90 29.68 17.28
C PRO A 433 -2.64 30.22 15.86
N GLN A 434 -3.08 31.43 15.56
CA GLN A 434 -2.92 32.02 14.22
C GLN A 434 -1.44 32.30 13.90
N THR A 435 -0.71 32.88 14.84
CA THR A 435 0.73 33.12 14.71
C THR A 435 1.50 31.82 14.57
N ARG A 436 1.19 30.80 15.39
CA ARG A 436 1.80 29.45 15.29
C ARG A 436 1.61 28.85 13.90
N VAL A 437 0.39 28.91 13.35
CA VAL A 437 0.08 28.40 12.01
C VAL A 437 0.86 29.13 10.92
N ILE A 438 0.93 30.47 10.98
CA ILE A 438 1.66 31.26 9.98
C ILE A 438 3.14 30.91 10.00
N GLU A 439 3.75 30.82 11.18
CA GLU A 439 5.17 30.49 11.34
C GLU A 439 5.48 29.08 10.83
N ALA A 440 4.72 28.08 11.28
CA ALA A 440 4.93 26.69 10.90
C ALA A 440 4.71 26.45 9.40
N LEU A 441 3.57 26.92 8.88
CA LEU A 441 3.16 26.60 7.51
C LEU A 441 3.83 27.50 6.46
N SER A 442 4.40 28.64 6.84
CA SER A 442 5.31 29.37 5.95
C SER A 442 6.57 28.55 5.69
N THR A 443 7.12 27.90 6.72
CA THR A 443 8.26 26.98 6.54
C THR A 443 7.90 25.84 5.59
N VAL A 444 6.72 25.23 5.74
CA VAL A 444 6.24 24.17 4.82
C VAL A 444 6.15 24.71 3.39
N ALA A 445 5.47 25.84 3.19
CA ALA A 445 5.28 26.43 1.86
C ALA A 445 6.61 26.82 1.19
N GLU A 446 7.62 27.25 1.94
CA GLU A 446 8.94 27.59 1.40
C GLU A 446 9.73 26.35 0.90
N GLN A 447 9.45 25.17 1.44
CA GLN A 447 10.09 23.92 0.99
C GLN A 447 9.49 23.36 -0.29
N HIS A 448 8.29 23.79 -0.67
CA HIS A 448 7.57 23.28 -1.83
C HIS A 448 7.25 24.41 -2.81
N TYR A 449 7.81 24.34 -4.03
CA TYR A 449 7.60 25.37 -5.06
C TYR A 449 6.11 25.62 -5.37
N SER A 450 5.27 24.59 -5.28
CA SER A 450 3.83 24.67 -5.47
C SER A 450 3.12 23.59 -4.64
N LEU A 451 1.99 23.94 -4.04
CA LEU A 451 1.16 23.01 -3.27
C LEU A 451 0.10 22.28 -4.13
N ARG A 452 0.00 22.58 -5.43
CA ARG A 452 -1.05 22.01 -6.31
C ARG A 452 -0.85 20.53 -6.66
N GLY A 453 0.38 20.04 -6.54
CA GLY A 453 0.74 18.64 -6.81
C GLY A 453 0.69 17.78 -5.56
N TYR A 454 0.07 18.26 -4.47
CA TYR A 454 0.03 17.57 -3.19
C TYR A 454 -1.38 17.48 -2.65
N ASP A 455 -1.75 16.32 -2.10
CA ASP A 455 -2.86 16.22 -1.17
C ASP A 455 -2.35 16.44 0.26
N LEU A 456 -3.00 17.35 0.99
CA LEU A 456 -2.57 17.82 2.30
C LEU A 456 -3.53 17.31 3.37
N LEU A 457 -3.00 16.57 4.34
CA LEU A 457 -3.73 15.93 5.43
C LEU A 457 -3.27 16.54 6.75
N VAL A 458 -4.16 17.25 7.43
CA VAL A 458 -3.86 17.99 8.65
C VAL A 458 -4.59 17.37 9.84
N ALA A 459 -3.87 17.11 10.92
CA ALA A 459 -4.45 16.68 12.19
C ALA A 459 -4.02 17.61 13.32
N GLY A 460 -4.98 18.05 14.11
CA GLY A 460 -4.78 18.98 15.22
C GLY A 460 -6.08 19.27 15.96
N THR A 461 -6.05 20.26 16.84
CA THR A 461 -7.30 20.79 17.40
C THR A 461 -8.14 21.43 16.28
N PRO A 462 -9.49 21.48 16.41
CA PRO A 462 -10.36 22.04 15.38
C PRO A 462 -9.98 23.48 14.97
N GLU A 463 -9.46 24.27 15.92
CA GLU A 463 -8.98 25.62 15.66
C GLU A 463 -7.71 25.65 14.79
N LEU A 464 -6.69 24.85 15.14
CA LEU A 464 -5.44 24.75 14.38
C LEU A 464 -5.68 24.19 12.98
N GLU A 465 -6.57 23.21 12.85
CA GLU A 465 -6.96 22.62 11.57
C GLU A 465 -7.64 23.63 10.65
N ALA A 466 -8.64 24.36 11.17
CA ALA A 466 -9.36 25.37 10.41
C ALA A 466 -8.42 26.51 9.96
N LEU A 467 -7.52 26.95 10.83
CA LEU A 467 -6.49 27.95 10.50
C LEU A 467 -5.50 27.41 9.47
N SER A 468 -5.02 26.18 9.64
CA SER A 468 -4.10 25.52 8.71
C SER A 468 -4.70 25.42 7.30
N ARG A 469 -5.95 24.96 7.20
CA ARG A 469 -6.66 24.90 5.91
C ARG A 469 -6.74 26.26 5.24
N ARG A 470 -7.17 27.30 5.97
CA ARG A 470 -7.24 28.67 5.43
C ARG A 470 -5.88 29.16 4.93
N HIS A 471 -4.82 28.91 5.69
CA HIS A 471 -3.47 29.34 5.34
C HIS A 471 -2.94 28.62 4.09
N LEU A 472 -3.07 27.29 4.03
CA LEU A 472 -2.60 26.49 2.89
C LEU A 472 -3.33 26.87 1.59
N VAL A 473 -4.66 27.07 1.66
CA VAL A 473 -5.45 27.54 0.52
C VAL A 473 -5.02 28.93 0.07
N ALA A 474 -4.78 29.86 1.00
CA ALA A 474 -4.25 31.19 0.68
C ALA A 474 -2.86 31.16 0.03
N ARG A 475 -2.06 30.11 0.29
CA ARG A 475 -0.75 29.86 -0.33
C ARG A 475 -0.82 29.04 -1.63
N GLY A 476 -2.03 28.75 -2.13
CA GLY A 476 -2.24 28.18 -3.46
C GLY A 476 -2.56 26.69 -3.49
N ALA A 477 -2.78 26.04 -2.34
CA ALA A 477 -3.35 24.70 -2.30
C ALA A 477 -4.83 24.72 -2.76
N PRO A 478 -5.25 23.87 -3.71
CA PRO A 478 -6.66 23.67 -4.03
C PRO A 478 -7.47 23.25 -2.79
N PRO A 479 -8.64 23.87 -2.51
CA PRO A 479 -9.44 23.53 -1.32
C PRO A 479 -9.84 22.05 -1.23
N SER A 480 -10.04 21.37 -2.37
CA SER A 480 -10.39 19.95 -2.43
C SER A 480 -9.23 19.02 -2.04
N GLN A 481 -7.99 19.51 -2.06
CA GLN A 481 -6.79 18.76 -1.70
C GLN A 481 -6.41 18.92 -0.22
N VAL A 482 -7.04 19.84 0.52
CA VAL A 482 -6.74 20.07 1.94
C VAL A 482 -7.82 19.44 2.81
N ARG A 483 -7.49 18.32 3.45
CA ARG A 483 -8.37 17.55 4.34
C ARG A 483 -7.88 17.68 5.78
N VAL A 484 -8.81 17.79 6.72
CA VAL A 484 -8.49 17.93 8.15
C VAL A 484 -9.20 16.87 8.96
N SER A 485 -8.59 16.40 10.05
CA SER A 485 -9.09 15.23 10.79
C SER A 485 -10.45 15.45 11.49
N SER A 486 -10.87 16.71 11.70
CA SER A 486 -12.21 17.03 12.24
C SER A 486 -13.35 17.04 11.21
N ASP A 487 -13.08 16.88 9.91
CA ASP A 487 -14.11 16.65 8.87
C ASP A 487 -14.71 15.24 8.97
#